data_AF-A0A636P5M6-F1
#
_entry.id   AF-A0A636P5M6-F1
#
_cell.length_a   1.000
_cell.length_b   1.000
_cell.length_c   1.000
_cell.angle_alpha   90.00
_cell.angle_beta   90.00
_cell.angle_gamma   90.00
#
_symmetry.space_group_name_H-M   'P 1'
#
loop_
_entity.id
_entity.type
_entity.pdbx_description
1 polymer ?
#
loop_
_entity_poly.entity_id
_entity_poly.type
_entity_poly.pdbx_seq_one_letter_code
_entity_poly.pdbx_strand_id
1 'polypeptide(L)'
;MNRTDSPAKQAKPFGINGQREPLLTTTPSGDNTASYDLGFPPVTMILKSAGGLPPKGQDMNQILYELSSLARWSSAGALNTYDSSFSTGIGGYPSGAVILSDDGNTIFINRNDANTTNPNSGGSGWLDIVKYLNVLKVGDYGVGGSVAGSAAASAHVGGFLYEAFQAANLYPESVTITQSGGPTNSEWGQLAISYGTAFRAFLGRQIFGGTPEISELYHVKNKPTPSAIGAQPLDSTLTSLSGKDAAGLRGVLGLGTTATRNVGTGASQIPDMSSFLSGSTASAFWYKLPGGMVVMGGNASGIASGTTGNGVFFPIPFPNACSSVVVTLVSNGLYADTVSFNTYIPGTDRFDVYTNTSGTYTIYYLAFGS
;
A
#
# COMPACT_ATOMS: atom_id res chain seq x y z
N MET A 1 -24.50 33.39 43.49
CA MET A 1 -25.23 32.12 43.60
C MET A 1 -24.27 31.01 43.22
N ASN A 2 -24.03 30.10 44.15
CA ASN A 2 -23.28 28.88 43.95
C ASN A 2 -24.23 27.77 43.49
N ARG A 3 -23.70 26.71 42.85
CA ARG A 3 -24.50 25.53 42.47
C ARG A 3 -25.22 24.87 43.65
N THR A 4 -24.70 25.06 44.85
CA THR A 4 -25.30 24.62 46.13
C THR A 4 -26.57 25.40 46.50
N ASP A 5 -26.79 26.58 45.93
CA ASP A 5 -27.94 27.45 46.23
C ASP A 5 -29.16 27.11 45.35
N SER A 6 -29.15 25.94 44.70
CA SER A 6 -30.23 25.52 43.79
C SER A 6 -31.56 25.42 44.55
N PRO A 7 -32.64 26.07 44.07
CA PRO A 7 -33.92 26.07 44.75
C PRO A 7 -34.56 24.68 44.79
N ALA A 8 -35.45 24.47 45.77
CA ALA A 8 -36.22 23.24 45.88
C ALA A 8 -37.12 23.03 44.65
N LYS A 9 -36.98 21.88 43.97
CA LYS A 9 -37.79 21.54 42.79
C LYS A 9 -39.18 21.06 43.21
N GLN A 10 -40.21 21.59 42.56
CA GLN A 10 -41.60 21.18 42.81
C GLN A 10 -41.98 19.99 41.95
N ALA A 11 -42.28 18.85 42.58
CA ALA A 11 -42.61 17.61 41.88
C ALA A 11 -44.05 17.58 41.33
N LYS A 12 -44.94 18.43 41.82
CA LYS A 12 -46.35 18.48 41.42
C LYS A 12 -46.72 19.89 40.95
N PRO A 13 -47.41 20.02 39.80
CA PRO A 13 -48.06 21.27 39.43
C PRO A 13 -49.04 21.75 40.50
N PHE A 14 -49.11 23.06 40.67
CA PHE A 14 -50.04 23.70 41.58
C PHE A 14 -51.48 23.43 41.14
N GLY A 15 -52.38 23.12 42.09
CA GLY A 15 -53.80 22.92 41.78
C GLY A 15 -54.10 21.69 40.91
N ILE A 16 -53.20 20.70 40.79
CA ILE A 16 -53.40 19.51 39.94
C ILE A 16 -54.74 18.79 40.19
N ASN A 17 -55.15 18.69 41.46
CA ASN A 17 -56.43 18.11 41.89
C ASN A 17 -57.46 19.17 42.34
N GLY A 18 -57.15 20.47 42.13
CA GLY A 18 -58.03 21.58 42.48
C GLY A 18 -59.06 21.86 41.39
N GLN A 19 -60.11 22.60 41.73
CA GLN A 19 -61.07 23.10 40.74
C GLN A 19 -60.38 24.08 39.80
N ARG A 20 -60.50 23.82 38.49
CA ARG A 20 -59.89 24.57 37.39
C ARG A 20 -60.88 24.62 36.21
N GLU A 21 -60.76 25.66 35.40
CA GLU A 21 -61.47 25.80 34.11
C GLU A 21 -60.48 26.25 33.03
N PRO A 22 -60.66 25.87 31.75
CA PRO A 22 -59.75 26.30 30.67
C PRO A 22 -59.76 27.82 30.49
N LEU A 23 -58.58 28.43 30.35
CA LEU A 23 -58.45 29.83 29.98
C LEU A 23 -58.81 30.03 28.51
N LEU A 24 -59.60 31.07 28.23
CA LEU A 24 -59.97 31.46 26.87
C LEU A 24 -58.98 32.51 26.34
N THR A 25 -58.94 32.69 25.01
CA THR A 25 -58.13 33.75 24.38
C THR A 25 -58.60 35.14 24.84
N THR A 26 -59.92 35.36 24.87
CA THR A 26 -60.54 36.62 25.28
C THR A 26 -61.56 36.41 26.40
N THR A 27 -61.75 37.43 27.22
CA THR A 27 -62.78 37.43 28.27
C THR A 27 -64.15 37.81 27.68
N PRO A 28 -65.21 37.02 27.90
CA PRO A 28 -66.58 37.39 27.56
C PRO A 28 -67.01 38.72 28.21
N SER A 29 -67.80 39.52 27.50
CA SER A 29 -68.23 40.83 27.99
C SER A 29 -68.99 40.72 29.31
N GLY A 30 -68.53 41.46 30.33
CA GLY A 30 -69.15 41.49 31.66
C GLY A 30 -68.80 40.31 32.59
N ASP A 31 -67.97 39.37 32.14
CA ASP A 31 -67.51 38.22 32.95
C ASP A 31 -66.22 38.57 33.71
N ASN A 32 -66.02 37.91 34.85
CA ASN A 32 -64.81 38.01 35.67
C ASN A 32 -63.77 36.92 35.35
N THR A 33 -63.93 36.24 34.20
CA THR A 33 -63.01 35.20 33.73
C THR A 33 -61.69 35.77 33.25
N ALA A 34 -60.59 35.15 33.66
CA ALA A 34 -59.28 35.48 33.13
C ALA A 34 -59.14 34.96 31.69
N SER A 35 -58.38 35.67 30.87
CA SER A 35 -58.04 35.27 29.51
C SER A 35 -56.58 35.54 29.18
N TYR A 36 -56.07 34.94 28.10
CA TYR A 36 -54.68 35.17 27.68
C TYR A 36 -54.45 36.61 27.20
N ASP A 37 -55.43 37.24 26.54
CA ASP A 37 -55.27 38.59 26.01
C ASP A 37 -55.38 39.68 27.08
N LEU A 38 -56.30 39.52 28.05
CA LEU A 38 -56.60 40.55 29.04
C LEU A 38 -56.06 40.23 30.45
N GLY A 39 -55.58 39.01 30.69
CA GLY A 39 -55.31 38.54 32.04
C GLY A 39 -56.59 38.57 32.88
N PHE A 40 -56.56 39.17 34.06
CA PHE A 40 -57.78 39.45 34.82
C PHE A 40 -58.48 40.71 34.28
N PRO A 41 -59.75 40.62 33.86
CA PRO A 41 -60.45 41.71 33.18
C PRO A 41 -60.69 42.91 34.13
N PRO A 42 -60.86 44.14 33.63
CA PRO A 42 -61.01 45.34 34.47
C PRO A 42 -62.14 45.25 35.53
N VAL A 43 -63.20 44.48 35.27
CA VAL A 43 -64.29 44.25 36.23
C VAL A 43 -63.80 43.63 37.55
N THR A 44 -62.66 42.94 37.55
CA THR A 44 -62.04 42.38 38.76
C THR A 44 -61.22 43.36 39.57
N MET A 45 -60.97 44.55 39.02
CA MET A 45 -60.21 45.62 39.66
C MET A 45 -61.10 46.76 40.17
N ILE A 46 -62.42 46.61 40.06
CA ILE A 46 -63.42 47.55 40.59
C ILE A 46 -63.85 47.10 42.00
N LEU A 47 -64.11 48.05 42.90
CA LEU A 47 -64.67 47.74 44.21
C LEU A 47 -65.97 46.95 44.08
N LYS A 48 -66.15 45.94 44.94
CA LYS A 48 -67.39 45.13 44.95
C LYS A 48 -68.65 46.00 45.16
N SER A 49 -68.54 47.07 45.94
CA SER A 49 -69.61 48.05 46.15
C SER A 49 -69.94 48.90 44.92
N ALA A 50 -69.05 48.95 43.93
CA ALA A 50 -69.21 49.66 42.66
C ALA A 50 -69.52 48.71 41.48
N GLY A 51 -69.94 47.46 41.77
CA GLY A 51 -70.31 46.47 40.76
C GLY A 51 -69.15 45.58 40.27
N GLY A 52 -67.97 45.64 40.89
CA GLY A 52 -66.85 44.76 40.57
C GLY A 52 -67.08 43.31 41.01
N LEU A 53 -66.49 42.37 40.27
CA LEU A 53 -66.58 40.93 40.52
C LEU A 53 -65.19 40.37 40.87
N PRO A 54 -65.00 39.60 41.95
CA PRO A 54 -63.67 39.10 42.31
C PRO A 54 -63.09 38.18 41.22
N PRO A 55 -61.77 38.07 41.05
CA PRO A 55 -61.16 37.06 40.17
C PRO A 55 -61.65 35.65 40.50
N LYS A 56 -61.89 34.82 39.48
CA LYS A 56 -62.27 33.43 39.71
C LYS A 56 -61.08 32.62 40.22
N GLY A 57 -61.28 31.91 41.34
CA GLY A 57 -60.26 31.01 41.89
C GLY A 57 -59.93 29.83 40.97
N GLN A 58 -60.88 29.42 40.13
CA GLN A 58 -60.69 28.36 39.12
C GLN A 58 -59.69 28.79 38.04
N ASP A 59 -59.84 30.02 37.52
CA ASP A 59 -58.88 30.62 36.59
C ASP A 59 -57.49 30.81 37.22
N MET A 60 -57.42 31.33 38.45
CA MET A 60 -56.14 31.48 39.15
C MET A 60 -55.44 30.13 39.33
N ASN A 61 -56.19 29.08 39.69
CA ASN A 61 -55.65 27.73 39.77
C ASN A 61 -55.17 27.21 38.42
N GLN A 62 -55.87 27.52 37.32
CA GLN A 62 -55.46 27.12 35.98
C GLN A 62 -54.19 27.85 35.53
N ILE A 63 -54.09 29.17 35.74
CA ILE A 63 -52.88 29.97 35.46
C ILE A 63 -51.68 29.38 36.21
N LEU A 64 -51.81 29.16 37.52
CA LEU A 64 -50.74 28.60 38.34
C LEU A 64 -50.41 27.15 37.94
N TYR A 65 -51.40 26.36 37.53
CA TYR A 65 -51.19 25.01 37.04
C TYR A 65 -50.34 24.99 35.75
N GLU A 66 -50.67 25.82 34.76
CA GLU A 66 -49.92 25.91 33.50
C GLU A 66 -48.48 26.37 33.73
N LEU A 67 -48.29 27.47 34.47
CA LEU A 67 -46.97 28.01 34.80
C LEU A 67 -46.13 27.03 35.61
N SER A 68 -46.70 26.38 36.63
CA SER A 68 -45.98 25.39 37.44
C SER A 68 -45.67 24.10 36.67
N SER A 69 -46.49 23.74 35.68
CA SER A 69 -46.22 22.60 34.79
C SER A 69 -45.00 22.88 33.89
N LEU A 70 -44.94 24.07 33.28
CA LEU A 70 -43.77 24.52 32.49
C LEU A 70 -42.52 24.66 33.37
N ALA A 71 -42.65 25.22 34.58
CA ALA A 71 -41.55 25.34 35.51
C ALA A 71 -41.00 23.97 35.96
N ARG A 72 -41.88 22.98 36.16
CA ARG A 72 -41.47 21.60 36.47
C ARG A 72 -40.71 20.96 35.31
N TRP A 73 -41.19 21.14 34.07
CA TRP A 73 -40.53 20.64 32.87
C TRP A 73 -39.12 21.21 32.73
N SER A 74 -38.98 22.54 32.80
CA SER A 74 -37.69 23.22 32.75
C SER A 74 -36.76 22.80 33.91
N SER A 75 -37.29 22.67 35.13
CA SER A 75 -36.51 22.26 36.31
C SER A 75 -35.98 20.82 36.23
N ALA A 76 -36.62 19.97 35.43
CA ALA A 76 -36.15 18.61 35.15
C ALA A 76 -34.99 18.59 34.13
N GLY A 77 -34.69 19.73 33.49
CA GLY A 77 -33.73 19.81 32.38
C GLY A 77 -34.27 19.27 31.06
N ALA A 78 -35.60 19.13 30.93
CA ALA A 78 -36.22 18.67 29.71
C ALA A 78 -36.23 19.79 28.66
N LEU A 79 -35.80 19.44 27.44
CA LEU A 79 -35.86 20.32 26.28
C LEU A 79 -37.20 20.13 25.55
N ASN A 80 -37.75 21.20 25.00
CA ASN A 80 -38.95 21.13 24.17
C ASN A 80 -38.60 20.60 22.78
N THR A 81 -39.53 19.88 22.16
CA THR A 81 -39.45 19.53 20.73
C THR A 81 -40.05 20.65 19.87
N TYR A 82 -39.90 20.53 18.55
CA TYR A 82 -40.55 21.46 17.64
C TYR A 82 -42.07 21.32 17.71
N ASP A 83 -42.78 22.43 17.89
CA ASP A 83 -44.23 22.50 17.85
C ASP A 83 -44.66 23.54 16.80
N SER A 84 -45.33 23.07 15.75
CA SER A 84 -45.78 23.93 14.63
C SER A 84 -46.82 24.97 15.04
N SER A 85 -47.70 24.64 15.99
CA SER A 85 -48.75 25.54 16.46
C SER A 85 -48.14 26.63 17.33
N PHE A 86 -47.23 26.25 18.24
CA PHE A 86 -46.47 27.19 19.05
C PHE A 86 -45.60 28.09 18.18
N SER A 87 -44.86 27.52 17.23
CA SER A 87 -44.02 28.27 16.27
C SER A 87 -44.84 29.33 15.54
N THR A 88 -46.02 28.98 15.04
CA THR A 88 -46.95 29.92 14.39
C THR A 88 -47.39 31.01 15.37
N GLY A 89 -47.77 30.63 16.60
CA GLY A 89 -48.25 31.56 17.63
C GLY A 89 -47.22 32.59 18.08
N ILE A 90 -45.92 32.26 18.06
CA ILE A 90 -44.84 33.18 18.46
C ILE A 90 -44.16 33.91 17.28
N GLY A 91 -44.60 33.67 16.04
CA GLY A 91 -43.96 34.23 14.84
C GLY A 91 -42.64 33.55 14.44
N GLY A 92 -42.46 32.28 14.81
CA GLY A 92 -41.28 31.46 14.56
C GLY A 92 -40.30 31.44 15.73
N TYR A 93 -39.47 30.40 15.80
CA TYR A 93 -38.44 30.31 16.82
C TYR A 93 -37.34 31.38 16.57
N PRO A 94 -36.86 32.07 17.60
CA PRO A 94 -35.78 33.05 17.47
C PRO A 94 -34.41 32.38 17.27
N SER A 95 -33.43 33.12 16.76
CA SER A 95 -32.06 32.64 16.67
C SER A 95 -31.51 32.28 18.06
N GLY A 96 -30.79 31.15 18.16
CA GLY A 96 -30.30 30.61 19.42
C GLY A 96 -31.31 29.75 20.20
N ALA A 97 -32.55 29.59 19.73
CA ALA A 97 -33.50 28.65 20.33
C ALA A 97 -32.95 27.22 20.29
N VAL A 98 -33.03 26.49 21.41
CA VAL A 98 -32.55 25.11 21.53
C VAL A 98 -33.75 24.19 21.75
N ILE A 99 -33.88 23.19 20.87
CA ILE A 99 -34.94 22.18 20.94
C ILE A 99 -34.37 20.78 20.73
N LEU A 100 -35.11 19.77 21.18
CA LEU A 100 -34.79 18.35 21.00
C LEU A 100 -35.54 17.79 19.80
N SER A 101 -34.98 16.79 19.14
CA SER A 101 -35.68 15.99 18.14
C SER A 101 -36.81 15.17 18.77
N ASP A 102 -37.78 14.78 17.95
CA ASP A 102 -38.97 14.03 18.42
C ASP A 102 -38.60 12.63 18.95
N ASP A 103 -37.50 12.06 18.47
CA ASP A 103 -36.93 10.79 18.93
C ASP A 103 -35.98 10.93 20.14
N GLY A 104 -35.71 12.16 20.58
CA GLY A 104 -34.84 12.46 21.72
C GLY A 104 -33.33 12.35 21.46
N ASN A 105 -32.90 12.07 20.22
CA ASN A 105 -31.50 11.77 19.89
C ASN A 105 -30.65 12.99 19.50
N THR A 106 -31.26 14.09 19.06
CA THR A 106 -30.54 15.24 18.50
C THR A 106 -30.98 16.53 19.16
N ILE A 107 -30.01 17.33 19.60
CA ILE A 107 -30.26 18.68 20.10
C ILE A 107 -29.97 19.66 18.97
N PHE A 108 -30.98 20.43 18.57
CA PHE A 108 -30.88 21.45 17.55
C PHE A 108 -30.74 22.84 18.17
N ILE A 109 -29.86 23.65 17.60
CA ILE A 109 -29.81 25.10 17.81
C ILE A 109 -30.28 25.82 16.55
N ASN A 110 -31.24 26.72 16.71
CA ASN A 110 -31.74 27.57 15.63
C ASN A 110 -30.72 28.66 15.30
N ARG A 111 -30.58 29.00 14.02
CA ARG A 111 -29.65 30.02 13.53
C ARG A 111 -30.34 31.26 12.96
N ASN A 112 -31.64 31.18 12.71
CA ASN A 112 -32.40 32.22 12.04
C ASN A 112 -33.50 32.75 12.97
N ASP A 113 -33.73 34.06 12.97
CA ASP A 113 -34.92 34.63 13.62
C ASP A 113 -36.18 34.24 12.85
N ALA A 114 -37.31 34.18 13.57
CA ALA A 114 -38.62 33.82 13.02
C ALA A 114 -38.63 32.47 12.25
N ASN A 115 -37.85 31.49 12.70
CA ASN A 115 -37.76 30.19 12.02
C ASN A 115 -39.01 29.34 12.29
N THR A 116 -39.79 29.09 11.23
CA THR A 116 -41.00 28.25 11.27
C THR A 116 -40.76 26.83 10.73
N THR A 117 -39.56 26.50 10.29
CA THR A 117 -39.28 25.18 9.70
C THR A 117 -39.06 24.11 10.76
N ASN A 118 -39.48 22.87 10.49
CA ASN A 118 -39.33 21.74 11.41
C ASN A 118 -37.97 21.01 11.20
N PRO A 119 -37.07 20.98 12.20
CA PRO A 119 -35.78 20.30 12.07
C PRO A 119 -35.89 18.78 11.89
N ASN A 120 -36.92 18.14 12.47
CA ASN A 120 -37.14 16.70 12.36
C ASN A 120 -37.45 16.26 10.92
N SER A 121 -37.85 17.19 10.06
CA SER A 121 -38.10 16.97 8.63
C SER A 121 -37.02 17.56 7.71
N GLY A 122 -35.86 17.93 8.24
CA GLY A 122 -34.78 18.54 7.46
C GLY A 122 -34.96 20.04 7.19
N GLY A 123 -35.75 20.74 8.01
CA GLY A 123 -35.95 22.19 7.91
C GLY A 123 -34.65 22.98 8.00
N SER A 124 -34.51 24.01 7.15
CA SER A 124 -33.33 24.86 7.07
C SER A 124 -33.16 25.77 8.31
N GLY A 125 -31.93 26.11 8.66
CA GLY A 125 -31.65 27.05 9.77
C GLY A 125 -31.47 26.38 11.13
N TRP A 126 -31.55 25.05 11.20
CA TRP A 126 -31.25 24.28 12.40
C TRP A 126 -29.87 23.61 12.30
N LEU A 127 -29.15 23.59 13.41
CA LEU A 127 -27.83 22.98 13.51
C LEU A 127 -27.81 21.95 14.63
N ASP A 128 -27.32 20.76 14.34
CA ASP A 128 -27.05 19.73 15.34
C ASP A 128 -25.82 20.14 16.17
N ILE A 129 -26.02 20.36 17.47
CA ILE A 129 -24.97 20.85 18.37
C ILE A 129 -23.82 19.83 18.51
N VAL A 130 -24.13 18.53 18.52
CA VAL A 130 -23.11 17.48 18.68
C VAL A 130 -22.25 17.39 17.43
N LYS A 131 -22.88 17.47 16.24
CA LYS A 131 -22.16 17.51 14.96
C LYS A 131 -21.31 18.77 14.83
N TYR A 132 -21.82 19.93 15.27
CA TYR A 132 -21.09 21.19 15.18
C TYR A 132 -19.81 21.20 16.03
N LEU A 133 -19.85 20.61 17.22
CA LEU A 133 -18.70 20.57 18.12
C LEU A 133 -17.64 19.53 17.72
N ASN A 134 -17.88 18.72 16.67
CA ASN A 134 -16.99 17.65 16.22
C ASN A 134 -16.50 16.73 17.37
N VAL A 135 -17.33 16.55 18.41
CA VAL A 135 -16.97 15.69 19.53
C VAL A 135 -17.16 14.25 19.07
N LEU A 136 -16.05 13.65 18.63
CA LEU A 136 -15.97 12.23 18.29
C LEU A 136 -16.37 11.41 19.52
N LYS A 137 -17.36 10.53 19.38
CA LYS A 137 -17.67 9.54 20.41
C LYS A 137 -16.55 8.50 20.45
N VAL A 138 -16.23 7.97 21.64
CA VAL A 138 -15.36 6.81 21.78
C VAL A 138 -15.98 5.65 21.00
N GLY A 139 -15.32 5.23 19.91
CA GLY A 139 -15.79 4.16 19.01
C GLY A 139 -16.09 4.62 17.58
N ASP A 140 -16.23 5.92 17.33
CA ASP A 140 -16.36 6.47 15.99
C ASP A 140 -14.96 6.81 15.44
N TYR A 141 -14.39 5.90 14.64
CA TYR A 141 -13.32 6.29 13.72
C TYR A 141 -13.91 7.30 12.75
N GLY A 142 -13.33 8.50 12.67
CA GLY A 142 -13.82 9.61 11.85
C GLY A 142 -13.98 9.23 10.38
N VAL A 143 -15.16 8.72 10.03
CA VAL A 143 -15.75 8.87 8.73
C VAL A 143 -16.83 9.90 8.98
N GLY A 144 -16.62 11.14 8.54
CA GLY A 144 -17.66 12.16 8.56
C GLY A 144 -18.94 11.51 8.04
N GLY A 145 -20.03 11.68 8.80
CA GLY A 145 -21.28 10.95 8.55
C GLY A 145 -21.56 10.91 7.06
N SER A 146 -21.84 9.70 6.55
CA SER A 146 -22.42 9.54 5.23
C SER A 146 -23.60 10.50 5.17
N VAL A 147 -23.41 11.61 4.46
CA VAL A 147 -24.53 12.29 3.85
C VAL A 147 -25.08 11.22 2.93
N ALA A 148 -26.13 10.52 3.36
CA ALA A 148 -27.05 9.87 2.45
C ALA A 148 -27.71 11.00 1.66
N GLY A 149 -26.91 11.63 0.78
CA GLY A 149 -27.38 12.61 -0.17
C GLY A 149 -28.15 11.81 -1.20
N SER A 150 -29.48 11.76 -1.05
CA SER A 150 -30.32 11.48 -2.20
C SER A 150 -29.91 12.46 -3.31
N ALA A 151 -29.63 11.94 -4.49
CA ALA A 151 -29.14 12.66 -5.67
C ALA A 151 -30.16 13.66 -6.25
N ALA A 152 -30.59 14.65 -5.45
CA ALA A 152 -31.63 15.61 -5.85
C ALA A 152 -31.19 17.08 -5.76
N ALA A 153 -29.99 17.39 -5.27
CA ALA A 153 -29.47 18.76 -5.29
C ALA A 153 -28.01 18.77 -5.75
N SER A 154 -27.78 19.38 -6.91
CA SER A 154 -26.48 19.56 -7.56
C SER A 154 -25.43 20.18 -6.63
N ALA A 155 -24.43 19.40 -6.19
CA ALA A 155 -23.03 19.82 -5.98
C ALA A 155 -22.13 18.74 -5.32
N HIS A 156 -22.26 17.45 -5.67
CA HIS A 156 -21.21 16.47 -5.35
C HIS A 156 -20.90 15.59 -6.56
N VAL A 157 -19.61 15.58 -6.92
CA VAL A 157 -19.01 14.75 -7.96
C VAL A 157 -19.19 13.29 -7.56
N GLY A 158 -19.88 12.50 -8.40
CA GLY A 158 -20.03 11.06 -8.18
C GLY A 158 -18.66 10.40 -8.00
N GLY A 159 -18.53 9.53 -7.00
CA GLY A 159 -17.26 8.85 -6.75
C GLY A 159 -16.96 7.77 -7.79
N PHE A 160 -15.69 7.66 -8.20
CA PHE A 160 -15.26 6.71 -9.22
C PHE A 160 -14.79 5.37 -8.65
N LEU A 161 -14.58 5.31 -7.33
CA LEU A 161 -14.37 4.06 -6.58
C LEU A 161 -15.67 3.53 -5.95
N TYR A 162 -16.83 4.13 -6.23
CA TYR A 162 -18.14 3.72 -5.69
C TYR A 162 -18.92 2.89 -6.70
N GLU A 163 -19.34 1.69 -6.29
CA GLU A 163 -20.52 1.05 -6.87
C GLU A 163 -21.32 0.33 -5.78
N ALA A 164 -22.60 0.71 -5.62
CA ALA A 164 -23.54 -0.13 -4.88
C ALA A 164 -23.68 -1.46 -5.61
N PHE A 165 -23.82 -2.56 -4.87
CA PHE A 165 -24.01 -3.91 -5.38
C PHE A 165 -24.89 -3.95 -6.65
N GLN A 166 -24.28 -4.26 -7.80
CA GLN A 166 -24.98 -4.64 -9.02
C GLN A 166 -24.55 -6.07 -9.37
N ALA A 167 -25.51 -6.93 -9.66
CA ALA A 167 -25.34 -8.38 -9.80
C ALA A 167 -24.47 -8.85 -10.99
N ALA A 168 -23.63 -7.98 -11.59
CA ALA A 168 -22.81 -8.29 -12.75
C ALA A 168 -21.46 -7.51 -12.87
N ASN A 169 -21.08 -6.65 -11.92
CA ASN A 169 -19.83 -5.86 -12.00
C ASN A 169 -18.65 -6.48 -11.22
N LEU A 170 -17.44 -6.10 -11.63
CA LEU A 170 -16.15 -6.74 -11.27
C LEU A 170 -15.78 -6.73 -9.76
N TYR A 171 -16.44 -5.96 -8.89
CA TYR A 171 -16.06 -5.86 -7.46
C TYR A 171 -17.27 -5.81 -6.50
N PRO A 172 -17.97 -6.94 -6.26
CA PRO A 172 -19.28 -6.96 -5.59
C PRO A 172 -19.24 -6.97 -4.05
N GLU A 173 -18.09 -6.82 -3.43
CA GLU A 173 -17.93 -7.01 -1.99
C GLU A 173 -17.41 -5.68 -1.39
N SER A 174 -18.40 -4.79 -1.26
CA SER A 174 -18.56 -3.64 -0.35
C SER A 174 -17.40 -2.69 -0.13
N VAL A 175 -17.64 -1.44 -0.54
CA VAL A 175 -16.67 -0.34 -0.60
C VAL A 175 -17.06 0.81 0.34
N THR A 176 -16.19 1.16 1.30
CA THR A 176 -16.31 2.38 2.13
C THR A 176 -15.39 3.47 1.57
N ILE A 177 -15.89 4.70 1.38
CA ILE A 177 -15.17 5.79 0.68
C ILE A 177 -15.03 7.04 1.55
N THR A 178 -13.83 7.63 1.51
CA THR A 178 -13.59 9.02 1.90
C THR A 178 -13.10 9.80 0.69
N GLN A 179 -13.76 10.91 0.36
CA GLN A 179 -13.38 11.81 -0.72
C GLN A 179 -12.78 13.09 -0.15
N SER A 180 -11.67 13.54 -0.73
CA SER A 180 -11.05 14.83 -0.44
C SER A 180 -11.09 15.72 -1.67
N GLY A 181 -11.41 17.00 -1.48
CA GLY A 181 -11.21 18.01 -2.51
C GLY A 181 -9.74 18.08 -2.91
N GLY A 182 -9.48 18.20 -4.21
CA GLY A 182 -8.14 18.45 -4.75
C GLY A 182 -7.75 19.92 -4.66
N PRO A 183 -6.55 20.28 -5.14
CA PRO A 183 -6.05 21.66 -5.12
C PRO A 183 -6.80 22.58 -6.10
N THR A 184 -7.64 22.02 -6.99
CA THR A 184 -8.50 22.75 -7.92
C THR A 184 -9.97 22.34 -7.75
N ASN A 185 -10.88 23.12 -8.35
CA ASN A 185 -12.32 22.82 -8.37
C ASN A 185 -12.68 21.61 -9.26
N SER A 186 -11.71 21.04 -9.98
CA SER A 186 -11.92 19.97 -10.96
C SER A 186 -11.18 18.69 -10.61
N GLU A 187 -10.50 18.65 -9.46
CA GLU A 187 -9.72 17.50 -9.01
C GLU A 187 -10.23 16.99 -7.66
N TRP A 188 -10.22 15.67 -7.47
CA TRP A 188 -10.51 15.07 -6.19
C TRP A 188 -9.73 13.78 -5.96
N GLY A 189 -9.41 13.52 -4.69
CA GLY A 189 -8.81 12.27 -4.23
C GLY A 189 -9.86 11.38 -3.58
N GLN A 190 -9.70 10.06 -3.71
CA GLN A 190 -10.57 9.07 -3.07
C GLN A 190 -9.73 7.98 -2.40
N LEU A 191 -10.16 7.60 -1.19
CA LEU A 191 -9.73 6.40 -0.49
C LEU A 191 -10.91 5.44 -0.48
N ALA A 192 -10.67 4.18 -0.85
CA ALA A 192 -11.68 3.13 -0.84
C ALA A 192 -11.17 1.88 -0.13
N ILE A 193 -12.03 1.24 0.66
CA ILE A 193 -11.76 -0.06 1.29
C ILE A 193 -12.78 -1.07 0.80
N SER A 194 -12.34 -2.16 0.17
CA SER A 194 -13.18 -3.29 -0.23
C SER A 194 -13.03 -4.46 0.73
N TYR A 195 -14.13 -5.12 1.08
CA TYR A 195 -14.14 -6.30 1.97
C TYR A 195 -15.00 -7.43 1.39
N GLY A 196 -14.57 -8.69 1.56
CA GLY A 196 -15.18 -9.85 0.91
C GLY A 196 -14.28 -11.08 1.04
N THR A 197 -14.01 -11.78 -0.07
CA THR A 197 -12.99 -12.85 -0.12
C THR A 197 -11.56 -12.37 0.20
N ALA A 198 -11.29 -11.06 0.09
CA ALA A 198 -10.03 -10.41 0.48
C ALA A 198 -10.26 -8.96 0.91
N PHE A 199 -9.53 -8.52 1.95
CA PHE A 199 -9.48 -7.11 2.36
C PHE A 199 -8.54 -6.31 1.44
N ARG A 200 -9.01 -5.20 0.87
CA ARG A 200 -8.22 -4.36 -0.06
C ARG A 200 -8.38 -2.87 0.27
N ALA A 201 -7.32 -2.10 0.06
CA ALA A 201 -7.31 -0.64 0.20
C ALA A 201 -6.74 0.03 -1.05
N PHE A 202 -7.43 1.06 -1.54
CA PHE A 202 -7.10 1.78 -2.76
C PHE A 202 -7.01 3.28 -2.51
N LEU A 203 -6.03 3.95 -3.12
CA LEU A 203 -6.07 5.39 -3.34
C LEU A 203 -6.26 5.68 -4.81
N GLY A 204 -7.05 6.68 -5.12
CA GLY A 204 -7.10 7.22 -6.46
C GLY A 204 -7.19 8.74 -6.47
N ARG A 205 -6.83 9.32 -7.61
CA ARG A 205 -7.12 10.71 -7.94
C ARG A 205 -7.84 10.76 -9.29
N GLN A 206 -8.73 11.73 -9.44
CA GLN A 206 -9.40 11.97 -10.70
C GLN A 206 -9.56 13.47 -10.97
N ILE A 207 -9.55 13.80 -12.26
CA ILE A 207 -9.87 15.12 -12.82
C ILE A 207 -11.24 15.01 -13.51
N PHE A 208 -12.06 16.06 -13.45
CA PHE A 208 -13.39 16.11 -14.06
C PHE A 208 -13.28 15.83 -15.57
N GLY A 209 -13.96 14.78 -16.06
CA GLY A 209 -13.88 14.32 -17.45
C GLY A 209 -12.59 13.58 -17.84
N GLY A 210 -11.65 13.39 -16.91
CA GLY A 210 -10.41 12.64 -17.13
C GLY A 210 -10.48 11.18 -16.65
N THR A 211 -9.48 10.39 -17.04
CA THR A 211 -9.32 9.00 -16.60
C THR A 211 -8.83 8.97 -15.14
N PRO A 212 -9.41 8.13 -14.26
CA PRO A 212 -8.92 8.00 -12.89
C PRO A 212 -7.56 7.30 -12.83
N GLU A 213 -6.69 7.80 -11.96
CA GLU A 213 -5.45 7.10 -11.57
C GLU A 213 -5.71 6.39 -10.25
N ILE A 214 -5.56 5.06 -10.22
CA ILE A 214 -5.85 4.23 -9.05
C ILE A 214 -4.61 3.42 -8.70
N SER A 215 -4.30 3.35 -7.40
CA SER A 215 -3.24 2.53 -6.84
C SER A 215 -3.80 1.69 -5.68
N GLU A 216 -3.59 0.37 -5.75
CA GLU A 216 -3.87 -0.53 -4.63
C GLU A 216 -2.75 -0.39 -3.59
N LEU A 217 -3.07 0.10 -2.40
CA LEU A 217 -2.13 0.19 -1.28
C LEU A 217 -1.97 -1.14 -0.55
N TYR A 218 -3.06 -1.90 -0.45
CA TYR A 218 -3.10 -3.09 0.36
C TYR A 218 -4.03 -4.12 -0.25
N HIS A 219 -3.60 -5.38 -0.23
CA HIS A 219 -4.40 -6.54 -0.56
C HIS A 219 -4.08 -7.60 0.48
N VAL A 220 -5.08 -8.27 1.07
CA VAL A 220 -4.84 -9.30 2.09
C VAL A 220 -4.06 -10.51 1.55
N LYS A 221 -4.10 -10.75 0.22
CA LYS A 221 -3.24 -11.72 -0.46
C LYS A 221 -1.76 -11.29 -0.48
N ASN A 222 -1.49 -10.00 -0.30
CA ASN A 222 -0.18 -9.40 -0.09
C ASN A 222 0.10 -9.12 1.39
N LYS A 223 -0.67 -9.69 2.34
CA LYS A 223 -0.29 -9.65 3.76
C LYS A 223 1.15 -10.17 3.84
N PRO A 224 2.11 -9.36 4.30
CA PRO A 224 3.48 -9.80 4.40
C PRO A 224 3.49 -11.06 5.27
N THR A 225 3.79 -12.21 4.68
CA THR A 225 4.21 -13.37 5.47
C THR A 225 5.50 -12.97 6.21
N PRO A 226 5.91 -13.65 7.28
CA PRO A 226 7.19 -13.35 7.93
C PRO A 226 8.39 -13.29 6.97
N SER A 227 8.27 -13.88 5.77
CA SER A 227 9.22 -13.78 4.64
C SER A 227 9.18 -12.48 3.81
N ALA A 228 8.24 -11.56 4.04
CA ALA A 228 8.09 -10.30 3.32
C ALA A 228 8.54 -9.06 4.14
N ILE A 229 8.83 -9.24 5.44
CA ILE A 229 9.63 -8.26 6.20
C ILE A 229 11.07 -8.41 5.71
N GLY A 230 11.52 -7.47 4.87
CA GLY A 230 12.80 -7.56 4.15
C GLY A 230 12.66 -7.66 2.62
N ALA A 231 11.45 -7.54 2.08
CA ALA A 231 11.25 -7.39 0.64
C ALA A 231 12.03 -6.16 0.13
N GLN A 232 12.91 -6.41 -0.85
CA GLN A 232 13.93 -5.47 -1.29
C GLN A 232 13.29 -4.28 -2.04
N PRO A 233 13.71 -3.02 -1.78
CA PRO A 233 13.12 -1.84 -2.43
C PRO A 233 13.17 -1.92 -3.95
N LEU A 234 12.11 -1.42 -4.60
CA LEU A 234 12.01 -1.37 -6.06
C LEU A 234 12.88 -0.20 -6.58
N ASP A 235 14.19 -0.41 -6.71
CA ASP A 235 15.07 0.50 -7.45
C ASP A 235 15.22 0.06 -8.93
N SER A 236 15.61 0.98 -9.81
CA SER A 236 15.70 0.72 -11.27
C SER A 236 16.68 -0.40 -11.63
N THR A 237 17.74 -0.57 -10.83
CA THR A 237 18.77 -1.57 -11.04
C THR A 237 18.22 -2.96 -10.73
N LEU A 238 17.52 -3.09 -9.61
CA LEU A 238 16.97 -4.34 -9.14
C LEU A 238 15.66 -4.74 -9.84
N THR A 239 14.91 -3.77 -10.37
CA THR A 239 13.76 -4.03 -11.26
C THR A 239 14.21 -4.76 -12.53
N SER A 240 15.41 -4.46 -13.03
CA SER A 240 15.96 -5.14 -14.21
C SER A 240 16.47 -6.55 -13.91
N LEU A 241 16.80 -6.87 -12.65
CA LEU A 241 17.38 -8.16 -12.24
C LEU A 241 16.32 -9.10 -11.65
N SER A 242 15.39 -8.57 -10.86
CA SER A 242 14.33 -9.35 -10.21
C SER A 242 13.36 -9.96 -11.23
N GLY A 243 12.89 -11.18 -10.94
CA GLY A 243 11.92 -11.90 -11.78
C GLY A 243 12.46 -12.49 -13.08
N LYS A 244 13.76 -12.34 -13.40
CA LYS A 244 14.38 -13.00 -14.56
C LYS A 244 14.87 -14.40 -14.20
N ASP A 245 14.78 -15.32 -15.15
CA ASP A 245 15.43 -16.62 -15.07
C ASP A 245 16.95 -16.48 -15.27
N ALA A 246 17.68 -17.58 -15.12
CA ALA A 246 19.14 -17.57 -15.28
C ALA A 246 19.60 -17.04 -16.66
N ALA A 247 18.82 -17.28 -17.72
CA ALA A 247 19.12 -16.80 -19.06
C ALA A 247 18.91 -15.28 -19.18
N GLY A 248 17.78 -14.77 -18.67
CA GLY A 248 17.47 -13.35 -18.62
C GLY A 248 18.49 -12.56 -17.81
N LEU A 249 18.95 -13.10 -16.67
CA LEU A 249 19.99 -12.48 -15.85
C LEU A 249 21.33 -12.35 -16.59
N ARG A 250 21.75 -13.41 -17.31
CA ARG A 250 22.95 -13.34 -18.15
C ARG A 250 22.84 -12.28 -19.24
N GLY A 251 21.65 -12.13 -19.83
CA GLY A 251 21.38 -11.09 -20.83
C GLY A 251 21.52 -9.68 -20.27
N VAL A 252 20.96 -9.40 -19.08
CA VAL A 252 21.06 -8.09 -18.42
C VAL A 252 22.50 -7.72 -18.08
N LEU A 253 23.29 -8.70 -17.63
CA LEU A 253 24.69 -8.52 -17.27
C LEU A 253 25.64 -8.51 -18.49
N GLY A 254 25.12 -8.69 -19.71
CA GLY A 254 25.95 -8.75 -20.92
C GLY A 254 26.89 -9.96 -20.99
N LEU A 255 26.53 -11.06 -20.31
CA LEU A 255 27.36 -12.27 -20.24
C LEU A 255 27.23 -13.09 -21.53
N GLY A 256 28.37 -13.41 -22.15
CA GLY A 256 28.43 -14.27 -23.34
C GLY A 256 28.26 -15.77 -23.05
N THR A 257 28.28 -16.59 -24.11
CA THR A 257 28.09 -18.06 -24.02
C THR A 257 29.16 -18.79 -23.20
N THR A 258 30.30 -18.17 -22.97
CA THR A 258 31.36 -18.67 -22.07
C THR A 258 30.85 -18.83 -20.64
N ALA A 259 29.95 -17.96 -20.18
CA ALA A 259 29.43 -17.97 -18.80
C ALA A 259 28.62 -19.22 -18.43
N THR A 260 28.28 -20.06 -19.41
CA THR A 260 27.56 -21.32 -19.19
C THR A 260 28.44 -22.55 -19.34
N ARG A 261 29.74 -22.39 -19.63
CA ARG A 261 30.67 -23.51 -19.80
C ARG A 261 31.45 -23.76 -18.51
N ASN A 262 31.53 -25.04 -18.12
CA ASN A 262 32.34 -25.46 -16.97
C ASN A 262 33.82 -25.46 -17.32
N VAL A 263 34.67 -25.33 -16.29
CA VAL A 263 36.12 -25.56 -16.42
C VAL A 263 36.37 -27.08 -16.53
N GLY A 264 37.19 -27.48 -17.51
CA GLY A 264 37.56 -28.88 -17.74
C GLY A 264 37.93 -29.18 -19.20
N THR A 265 38.25 -30.44 -19.50
CA THR A 265 38.74 -30.87 -20.83
C THR A 265 37.70 -31.64 -21.66
N GLY A 266 36.49 -31.85 -21.14
CA GLY A 266 35.39 -32.52 -21.83
C GLY A 266 34.69 -31.65 -22.88
N ALA A 267 33.75 -32.27 -23.61
CA ALA A 267 33.00 -31.58 -24.66
C ALA A 267 32.23 -30.36 -24.09
N SER A 268 32.29 -29.23 -24.79
CA SER A 268 31.68 -27.96 -24.37
C SER A 268 32.22 -27.37 -23.06
N GLN A 269 33.40 -27.80 -22.58
CA GLN A 269 34.11 -27.18 -21.46
C GLN A 269 35.20 -26.21 -21.94
N ILE A 270 35.72 -25.41 -21.02
CA ILE A 270 36.87 -24.52 -21.23
C ILE A 270 38.03 -25.07 -20.40
N PRO A 271 39.11 -25.55 -21.02
CA PRO A 271 40.30 -25.98 -20.29
C PRO A 271 40.94 -24.80 -19.57
N ASP A 272 41.30 -24.98 -18.31
CA ASP A 272 42.12 -24.01 -17.59
C ASP A 272 43.62 -24.22 -17.89
N MET A 273 44.47 -23.37 -17.30
CA MET A 273 45.92 -23.47 -17.47
C MET A 273 46.50 -24.78 -16.92
N SER A 274 45.86 -25.40 -15.91
CA SER A 274 46.32 -26.67 -15.34
C SER A 274 46.18 -27.83 -16.34
N SER A 275 45.32 -27.68 -17.35
CA SER A 275 45.17 -28.62 -18.46
C SER A 275 46.31 -28.54 -19.49
N PHE A 276 47.20 -27.54 -19.37
CA PHE A 276 48.36 -27.31 -20.25
C PHE A 276 49.68 -27.41 -19.48
N LEU A 277 49.87 -28.48 -18.71
CA LEU A 277 51.11 -28.68 -17.95
C LEU A 277 52.32 -28.65 -18.88
N SER A 278 53.36 -27.91 -18.50
CA SER A 278 54.59 -27.79 -19.26
C SER A 278 55.80 -27.75 -18.35
N GLY A 279 56.96 -28.12 -18.88
CA GLY A 279 58.24 -27.98 -18.21
C GLY A 279 59.39 -27.90 -19.19
N SER A 280 60.52 -27.40 -18.72
CA SER A 280 61.75 -27.29 -19.52
C SER A 280 62.98 -27.59 -18.68
N THR A 281 64.01 -28.10 -19.34
CA THR A 281 65.38 -28.19 -18.84
C THR A 281 66.29 -27.32 -19.71
N ALA A 282 67.60 -27.32 -19.47
CA ALA A 282 68.55 -26.59 -20.29
C ALA A 282 68.58 -27.05 -21.76
N SER A 283 68.17 -28.28 -22.05
CA SER A 283 68.30 -28.91 -23.38
C SER A 283 67.00 -29.51 -23.91
N ALA A 284 65.89 -29.42 -23.19
CA ALA A 284 64.61 -30.00 -23.61
C ALA A 284 63.41 -29.23 -23.04
N PHE A 285 62.25 -29.40 -23.67
CA PHE A 285 60.97 -28.90 -23.21
C PHE A 285 59.88 -29.96 -23.42
N TRP A 286 58.80 -29.83 -22.67
CA TRP A 286 57.58 -30.60 -22.87
C TRP A 286 56.35 -29.77 -22.52
N TYR A 287 55.24 -30.07 -23.18
CA TYR A 287 53.92 -29.62 -22.77
C TYR A 287 52.86 -30.67 -23.08
N LYS A 288 51.82 -30.70 -22.25
CA LYS A 288 50.64 -31.54 -22.41
C LYS A 288 49.49 -30.70 -22.92
N LEU A 289 48.66 -31.29 -23.76
CA LEU A 289 47.44 -30.68 -24.25
C LEU A 289 46.22 -31.33 -23.58
N PRO A 290 45.09 -30.60 -23.45
CA PRO A 290 43.85 -31.11 -22.85
C PRO A 290 43.34 -32.44 -23.42
N GLY A 291 43.67 -32.74 -24.68
CA GLY A 291 43.32 -34.00 -25.35
C GLY A 291 44.22 -35.19 -25.02
N GLY A 292 45.17 -35.06 -24.09
CA GLY A 292 46.10 -36.12 -23.69
C GLY A 292 47.39 -36.19 -24.52
N MET A 293 47.46 -35.48 -25.64
CA MET A 293 48.69 -35.38 -26.44
C MET A 293 49.79 -34.67 -25.65
N VAL A 294 50.98 -35.23 -25.68
CA VAL A 294 52.21 -34.67 -25.14
C VAL A 294 53.12 -34.33 -26.31
N VAL A 295 53.69 -33.13 -26.26
CA VAL A 295 54.72 -32.69 -27.20
C VAL A 295 55.99 -32.46 -26.42
N MET A 296 57.08 -33.04 -26.89
CA MET A 296 58.40 -32.87 -26.30
C MET A 296 59.39 -32.47 -27.37
N GLY A 297 60.37 -31.67 -27.03
CA GLY A 297 61.45 -31.35 -27.94
C GLY A 297 62.73 -31.05 -27.19
N GLY A 298 63.84 -31.04 -27.89
CA GLY A 298 65.13 -30.79 -27.26
C GLY A 298 66.26 -30.98 -28.24
N ASN A 299 67.47 -30.97 -27.70
CA ASN A 299 68.68 -31.29 -28.44
C ASN A 299 69.41 -32.49 -27.83
N ALA A 300 70.17 -33.17 -28.68
CA ALA A 300 71.11 -34.22 -28.28
C ALA A 300 72.40 -34.05 -29.06
N SER A 301 73.53 -34.16 -28.36
CA SER A 301 74.87 -34.07 -28.95
C SER A 301 75.58 -35.41 -28.80
N GLY A 302 76.60 -35.66 -29.63
CA GLY A 302 77.34 -36.91 -29.57
C GLY A 302 76.75 -38.03 -30.44
N ILE A 303 75.87 -37.70 -31.39
CA ILE A 303 75.27 -38.69 -32.28
C ILE A 303 76.35 -39.19 -33.25
N ALA A 304 76.85 -40.40 -32.99
CA ALA A 304 77.91 -41.02 -33.77
C ALA A 304 77.36 -41.93 -34.87
N SER A 305 78.12 -42.08 -35.96
CA SER A 305 77.80 -43.01 -37.04
C SER A 305 77.97 -44.47 -36.61
N GLY A 306 77.02 -45.35 -36.99
CA GLY A 306 77.12 -46.77 -36.70
C GLY A 306 75.78 -47.52 -36.73
N THR A 307 75.83 -48.82 -36.47
CA THR A 307 74.64 -49.70 -36.38
C THR A 307 74.10 -49.84 -34.97
N THR A 308 74.85 -49.39 -33.95
CA THR A 308 74.38 -49.27 -32.56
C THR A 308 73.63 -47.95 -32.40
N GLY A 309 72.40 -47.99 -31.89
CA GLY A 309 71.56 -46.80 -31.75
C GLY A 309 72.10 -45.81 -30.73
N ASN A 310 72.07 -44.51 -31.08
CA ASN A 310 72.37 -43.44 -30.13
C ASN A 310 71.10 -43.11 -29.35
N GLY A 311 71.02 -43.54 -28.10
CA GLY A 311 69.83 -43.34 -27.25
C GLY A 311 69.69 -41.88 -26.80
N VAL A 312 68.54 -41.28 -27.12
CA VAL A 312 68.14 -39.94 -26.69
C VAL A 312 66.91 -40.04 -25.81
N PHE A 313 67.05 -39.63 -24.54
CA PHE A 313 65.98 -39.70 -23.55
C PHE A 313 65.07 -38.47 -23.60
N PHE A 314 63.77 -38.73 -23.46
CA PHE A 314 62.76 -37.68 -23.31
C PHE A 314 62.83 -37.06 -21.91
N PRO A 315 62.46 -35.77 -21.75
CA PRO A 315 62.48 -35.09 -20.46
C PRO A 315 61.50 -35.70 -19.44
N ILE A 316 60.42 -36.32 -19.92
CA ILE A 316 59.51 -37.18 -19.16
C ILE A 316 59.11 -38.36 -20.05
N PRO A 317 58.70 -39.52 -19.50
CA PRO A 317 58.13 -40.59 -20.31
C PRO A 317 56.77 -40.19 -20.90
N PHE A 318 56.48 -40.61 -22.14
CA PHE A 318 55.13 -40.57 -22.68
C PHE A 318 54.20 -41.47 -21.84
N PRO A 319 52.98 -41.03 -21.48
CA PRO A 319 52.11 -41.82 -20.62
C PRO A 319 51.74 -43.20 -21.20
N ASN A 320 51.53 -43.32 -22.51
CA ASN A 320 51.23 -44.59 -23.18
C ASN A 320 52.26 -44.95 -24.25
N ALA A 321 52.55 -44.05 -25.20
CA ALA A 321 53.48 -44.29 -26.31
C ALA A 321 53.99 -42.99 -26.94
N CYS A 322 55.24 -43.02 -27.42
CA CYS A 322 55.71 -42.04 -28.40
C CYS A 322 55.24 -42.48 -29.79
N SER A 323 54.45 -41.64 -30.46
CA SER A 323 53.86 -41.94 -31.78
C SER A 323 54.78 -41.54 -32.93
N SER A 324 55.57 -40.46 -32.76
CA SER A 324 56.46 -39.98 -33.80
C SER A 324 57.58 -39.13 -33.21
N VAL A 325 58.76 -39.20 -33.83
CA VAL A 325 59.90 -38.32 -33.58
C VAL A 325 60.42 -37.78 -34.89
N VAL A 326 60.50 -36.46 -34.99
CA VAL A 326 61.17 -35.74 -36.08
C VAL A 326 62.52 -35.28 -35.58
N VAL A 327 63.57 -35.55 -36.34
CA VAL A 327 64.95 -35.18 -36.01
C VAL A 327 65.48 -34.25 -37.10
N THR A 328 66.12 -33.18 -36.69
CA THR A 328 66.80 -32.24 -37.58
C THR A 328 68.25 -32.08 -37.18
N LEU A 329 69.13 -32.05 -38.18
CA LEU A 329 70.52 -31.66 -37.98
C LEU A 329 70.59 -30.21 -37.49
N VAL A 330 71.49 -29.92 -36.55
CA VAL A 330 71.90 -28.55 -36.29
C VAL A 330 73.40 -28.41 -36.54
N SER A 331 73.74 -27.56 -37.50
CA SER A 331 75.12 -27.17 -37.78
C SER A 331 75.23 -25.69 -38.13
N ASN A 332 76.36 -25.11 -37.74
CA ASN A 332 76.75 -23.75 -38.11
C ASN A 332 77.59 -23.73 -39.40
N GLY A 333 77.58 -24.80 -40.20
CA GLY A 333 78.40 -24.97 -41.39
C GLY A 333 77.73 -25.84 -42.45
N LEU A 334 78.15 -25.66 -43.71
CA LEU A 334 77.71 -26.45 -44.85
C LEU A 334 78.42 -27.81 -44.83
N TYR A 335 77.66 -28.90 -44.87
CA TYR A 335 78.22 -30.24 -45.09
C TYR A 335 78.25 -30.54 -46.59
N ALA A 336 79.37 -31.08 -47.07
CA ALA A 336 79.50 -31.54 -48.46
C ALA A 336 78.63 -32.78 -48.75
N ASP A 337 78.33 -33.57 -47.70
CA ASP A 337 77.55 -34.80 -47.77
C ASP A 337 76.15 -34.62 -47.18
N THR A 338 75.19 -35.37 -47.70
CA THR A 338 73.84 -35.44 -47.13
C THR A 338 73.86 -36.26 -45.84
N VAL A 339 73.64 -35.60 -44.70
CA VAL A 339 73.50 -36.29 -43.41
C VAL A 339 72.07 -36.81 -43.28
N SER A 340 71.92 -38.12 -43.18
CA SER A 340 70.63 -38.79 -43.00
C SER A 340 70.51 -39.34 -41.58
N PHE A 341 69.32 -39.19 -40.98
CA PHE A 341 69.00 -39.78 -39.68
C PHE A 341 67.85 -40.77 -39.83
N ASN A 342 68.04 -41.96 -39.29
CA ASN A 342 66.96 -42.93 -39.08
C ASN A 342 66.61 -42.97 -37.59
N THR A 343 65.33 -43.03 -37.26
CA THR A 343 64.83 -43.05 -35.89
C THR A 343 64.14 -44.38 -35.57
N TYR A 344 64.36 -44.86 -34.36
CA TYR A 344 63.66 -46.02 -33.80
C TYR A 344 63.12 -45.66 -32.42
N ILE A 345 61.90 -46.06 -32.10
CA ILE A 345 61.24 -45.75 -30.83
C ILE A 345 61.11 -47.06 -30.05
N PRO A 346 62.05 -47.36 -29.13
CA PRO A 346 62.04 -48.61 -28.37
C PRO A 346 61.04 -48.60 -27.20
N GLY A 347 60.55 -47.42 -26.78
CA GLY A 347 59.72 -47.29 -25.58
C GLY A 347 59.15 -45.88 -25.38
N THR A 348 58.65 -45.60 -24.18
CA THR A 348 58.01 -44.31 -23.85
C THR A 348 58.98 -43.25 -23.35
N ASP A 349 60.20 -43.62 -22.99
CA ASP A 349 61.18 -42.78 -22.30
C ASP A 349 62.33 -42.32 -23.20
N ARG A 350 62.49 -42.90 -24.39
CA ARG A 350 63.58 -42.57 -25.33
C ARG A 350 63.27 -42.93 -26.78
N PHE A 351 64.12 -42.44 -27.66
CA PHE A 351 64.27 -42.90 -29.05
C PHE A 351 65.75 -43.09 -29.38
N ASP A 352 66.03 -43.97 -30.33
CA ASP A 352 67.37 -44.22 -30.84
C ASP A 352 67.55 -43.56 -32.21
N VAL A 353 68.71 -42.91 -32.40
CA VAL A 353 69.08 -42.27 -33.68
C VAL A 353 70.26 -42.99 -34.30
N TYR A 354 70.14 -43.25 -35.60
CA TYR A 354 71.17 -43.86 -36.42
C TYR A 354 71.55 -42.92 -37.56
N THR A 355 72.84 -42.82 -37.85
CA THR A 355 73.35 -42.17 -39.05
C THR A 355 74.43 -43.04 -39.68
N ASN A 356 74.42 -43.10 -41.00
CA ASN A 356 75.43 -43.80 -41.80
C ASN A 356 76.56 -42.85 -42.25
N THR A 357 76.45 -41.56 -41.98
CA THR A 357 77.42 -40.53 -42.39
C THR A 357 78.48 -40.37 -41.30
N SER A 358 79.76 -40.60 -41.61
CA SER A 358 80.84 -40.53 -40.63
C SER A 358 80.90 -39.16 -39.94
N GLY A 359 80.98 -39.15 -38.61
CA GLY A 359 81.06 -37.91 -37.83
C GLY A 359 80.30 -38.02 -36.51
N THR A 360 80.35 -36.92 -35.76
CA THR A 360 79.59 -36.73 -34.51
C THR A 360 78.74 -35.49 -34.65
N TYR A 361 77.42 -35.64 -34.48
CA TYR A 361 76.46 -34.58 -34.75
C TYR A 361 75.70 -34.14 -33.51
N THR A 362 75.20 -32.91 -33.56
CA THR A 362 74.17 -32.40 -32.68
C THR A 362 72.86 -32.33 -33.46
N ILE A 363 71.80 -32.85 -32.86
CA ILE A 363 70.46 -32.85 -33.43
C ILE A 363 69.51 -32.08 -32.54
N TYR A 364 68.45 -31.58 -33.16
CA TYR A 364 67.23 -31.20 -32.46
C TYR A 364 66.15 -32.21 -32.79
N TYR A 365 65.24 -32.42 -31.84
CA TYR A 365 64.12 -33.31 -32.05
C TYR A 365 62.81 -32.68 -31.58
N LEU A 366 61.73 -33.13 -32.21
CA LEU A 366 60.37 -32.89 -31.79
C LEU A 366 59.62 -34.22 -31.80
N ALA A 367 59.06 -34.59 -30.67
CA ALA A 367 58.38 -35.86 -30.45
C ALA A 367 56.93 -35.62 -30.02
N PHE A 368 56.04 -36.49 -30.50
CA PHE A 368 54.61 -36.46 -30.24
C PHE A 368 54.15 -37.82 -29.75
N GLY A 369 53.21 -37.82 -28.82
CA GLY A 369 52.65 -39.05 -28.27
C GLY A 369 51.57 -38.75 -27.25
N SER A 370 51.09 -39.78 -26.56
CA SER A 370 50.07 -39.67 -25.51
C SER A 370 50.26 -40.73 -24.46
#